data_AF-A0A2M7DI69-F1
#
_entry.id   AF-A0A2M7DI69-F1
#
_cell.length_a   1.000
_cell.length_b   1.000
_cell.length_c   1.000
_cell.angle_alpha   90.00
_cell.angle_beta   90.00
_cell.angle_gamma   90.00
#
_symmetry.space_group_name_H-M   'P 1'
#
loop_
_entity.id
_entity.type
_entity.pdbx_description
1 polymer ?
#
loop_
_entity_poly.entity_id
_entity_poly.type
_entity_poly.pdbx_seq_one_letter_code
_entity_poly.pdbx_strand_id
1 'polypeptide(L)'
;MKTLTLLFVSLLTSVTTFAQISESEKQTLLDLYHSTNGSSWNTSWNLEAPVTTWHGVTIHENKVVAIDLGFNNLTGTIPASIGNLSHLESLKLFFNQIEGTLPSEIGNLTQLKVLDLNSNNLIGEIPSSIGNLSNLNTLLLSSNQLSGMLPKELSLLTNLTSLVVFDNQLSGNIPLSYNQLKNMSELVIAENNFSNTNLYIPTEMLTSVGTPMIFNEIKTFDNTEISTIVLDEDN
;
A
#
# COMPACT_ATOMS: atom_id res chain seq x y z
N MET A 1 -23.90 -32.21 64.24
CA MET A 1 -23.81 -31.11 63.26
C MET A 1 -22.33 -30.76 63.09
N LYS A 2 -21.70 -31.18 61.99
CA LYS A 2 -20.34 -30.79 61.61
C LYS A 2 -20.45 -29.93 60.36
N THR A 3 -20.06 -28.67 60.48
CA THR A 3 -20.08 -27.68 59.40
C THR A 3 -18.94 -27.99 58.43
N LEU A 4 -19.27 -28.21 57.16
CA LEU A 4 -18.31 -28.43 56.08
C LEU A 4 -17.99 -27.08 55.45
N THR A 5 -16.82 -26.53 55.74
CA THR A 5 -16.34 -25.30 55.08
C THR A 5 -15.72 -25.70 53.75
N LEU A 6 -16.36 -25.34 52.64
CA LEU A 6 -15.74 -25.42 51.30
C LEU A 6 -14.64 -24.36 51.20
N LEU A 7 -13.39 -24.80 51.10
CA LEU A 7 -12.27 -23.98 50.67
C LEU A 7 -12.35 -23.84 49.15
N PHE A 8 -12.74 -22.65 48.67
CA PHE A 8 -12.48 -22.24 47.29
C PHE A 8 -10.97 -22.05 47.14
N VAL A 9 -10.31 -23.03 46.51
CA VAL A 9 -8.97 -22.82 45.96
C VAL A 9 -9.18 -22.03 44.67
N SER A 10 -9.09 -20.70 44.72
CA SER A 10 -8.91 -19.92 43.51
C SER A 10 -7.49 -20.22 43.01
N LEU A 11 -7.40 -20.98 41.91
CA LEU A 11 -6.17 -21.04 41.15
C LEU A 11 -5.96 -19.64 40.56
N LEU A 12 -5.20 -18.80 41.24
CA LEU A 12 -4.49 -17.71 40.57
C LEU A 12 -3.43 -18.36 39.69
N THR A 13 -3.82 -18.79 38.49
CA THR A 13 -2.84 -18.86 37.42
C THR A 13 -2.45 -17.41 37.15
N SER A 14 -1.28 -17.02 37.64
CA SER A 14 -0.61 -15.83 37.14
C SER A 14 -0.45 -16.03 35.64
N VAL A 15 -1.40 -15.51 34.85
CA VAL A 15 -1.21 -15.35 33.42
C VAL A 15 -0.09 -14.33 33.34
N THR A 16 1.12 -14.84 33.15
CA THR A 16 2.23 -14.03 32.63
C THR A 16 1.69 -13.41 31.36
N THR A 17 1.34 -12.12 31.42
CA THR A 17 0.95 -11.34 30.25
C THR A 17 2.21 -11.20 29.42
N PHE A 18 2.47 -12.22 28.60
CA PHE A 18 3.43 -12.09 27.52
C PHE A 18 2.98 -10.89 26.70
N ALA A 19 3.95 -10.06 26.35
CA ALA A 19 3.75 -8.86 25.57
C ALA A 19 3.03 -9.26 24.26
N GLN A 20 1.72 -9.02 24.22
CA GLN A 20 0.84 -9.48 23.15
C GLN A 20 0.22 -8.24 22.53
N ILE A 21 0.20 -8.19 21.20
CA ILE A 21 -0.47 -7.14 20.45
C ILE A 21 -1.94 -7.04 20.88
N SER A 22 -2.56 -5.89 20.65
CA SER A 22 -3.97 -5.72 21.03
C SER A 22 -4.88 -6.74 20.34
N GLU A 23 -6.00 -7.12 20.98
CA GLU A 23 -6.99 -8.02 20.37
C GLU A 23 -7.52 -7.46 19.04
N SER A 24 -7.60 -6.13 18.91
CA SER A 24 -8.00 -5.47 17.66
C SER A 24 -6.97 -5.67 16.54
N GLU A 25 -5.67 -5.57 16.84
CA GLU A 25 -4.62 -5.83 15.84
C GLU A 25 -4.58 -7.31 15.47
N LYS A 26 -4.71 -8.22 16.46
CA LYS A 26 -4.80 -9.66 16.20
C LYS A 26 -6.01 -9.99 15.31
N GLN A 27 -7.18 -9.44 15.62
CA GLN A 27 -8.37 -9.65 14.80
C GLN A 27 -8.18 -9.12 13.38
N THR A 28 -7.52 -7.98 13.21
CA THR A 28 -7.22 -7.42 11.89
C THR A 28 -6.33 -8.35 11.06
N LEU A 29 -5.32 -8.96 11.69
CA LEU A 29 -4.50 -9.96 11.01
C LEU A 29 -5.32 -11.21 10.67
N LEU A 30 -6.19 -11.68 11.55
CA LEU A 30 -7.09 -12.80 11.25
C LEU A 30 -8.04 -12.48 10.10
N ASP A 31 -8.59 -11.26 10.05
CA ASP A 31 -9.44 -10.82 8.94
C ASP A 31 -8.65 -10.84 7.63
N LEU A 32 -7.40 -10.37 7.63
CA LEU A 32 -6.51 -10.44 6.46
C LEU A 32 -6.26 -11.88 6.05
N TYR A 33 -5.97 -12.77 7.01
CA TYR A 33 -5.81 -14.20 6.77
C TYR A 33 -7.05 -14.79 6.11
N HIS A 34 -8.25 -14.52 6.64
CA HIS A 34 -9.48 -15.10 6.10
C HIS A 34 -9.89 -14.47 4.76
N SER A 35 -9.75 -13.16 4.59
CA SER A 35 -10.15 -12.45 3.37
C SER A 35 -9.23 -12.72 2.18
N THR A 36 -7.99 -13.14 2.45
CA THR A 36 -7.01 -13.45 1.40
C THR A 36 -6.66 -14.93 1.29
N ASN A 37 -7.55 -15.83 1.75
CA ASN A 37 -7.43 -17.29 1.63
C ASN A 37 -6.15 -17.86 2.28
N GLY A 38 -5.92 -17.46 3.53
CA GLY A 38 -4.77 -17.77 4.37
C GLY A 38 -4.31 -19.22 4.37
N SER A 39 -5.25 -20.16 4.34
CA SER A 39 -4.93 -21.61 4.32
C SER A 39 -4.23 -22.06 3.04
N SER A 40 -4.25 -21.26 1.98
CA SER A 40 -3.69 -21.55 0.66
C SER A 40 -2.44 -20.73 0.32
N TRP A 41 -1.95 -19.92 1.25
CA TRP A 41 -0.71 -19.17 1.07
C TRP A 41 0.50 -20.09 0.98
N ASN A 42 1.56 -19.66 0.29
CA ASN A 42 2.82 -20.40 0.20
C ASN A 42 3.45 -20.61 1.60
N THR A 43 3.45 -19.56 2.40
CA THR A 43 3.88 -19.54 3.81
C THR A 43 2.72 -19.02 4.66
N SER A 44 1.84 -19.96 5.05
CA SER A 44 0.66 -19.68 5.85
C SER A 44 0.98 -19.47 7.33
N TRP A 45 0.17 -18.67 8.03
CA TRP A 45 0.30 -18.46 9.47
C TRP A 45 -0.27 -19.63 10.26
N ASN A 46 0.45 -20.03 11.32
CA ASN A 46 -0.11 -20.94 12.32
C ASN A 46 -0.94 -20.13 13.32
N LEU A 47 -2.27 -20.19 13.19
CA LEU A 47 -3.20 -19.40 14.00
C LEU A 47 -3.17 -19.75 15.50
N GLU A 48 -2.64 -20.92 15.87
CA GLU A 48 -2.45 -21.35 17.26
C GLU A 48 -1.13 -20.83 17.87
N ALA A 49 -0.20 -20.34 17.04
CA ALA A 49 1.08 -19.79 17.48
C ALA A 49 0.99 -18.29 17.80
N PRO A 50 1.88 -17.76 18.66
CA PRO A 50 1.96 -16.32 18.92
C PRO A 50 2.19 -15.52 17.62
N VAL A 51 1.55 -14.36 17.49
CA VAL A 51 1.67 -13.50 16.30
C VAL A 51 3.11 -13.08 16.00
N THR A 52 3.96 -13.02 17.02
CA THR A 52 5.41 -12.77 16.87
C THR A 52 6.15 -13.83 16.05
N THR A 53 5.51 -14.97 15.77
CA THR A 53 6.05 -16.05 14.92
C THR A 53 5.46 -16.06 13.52
N TRP A 54 4.45 -15.23 13.25
CA TRP A 54 3.75 -15.21 11.97
C TRP A 54 4.65 -14.61 10.89
N HIS A 55 4.83 -15.36 9.80
CA HIS A 55 5.66 -14.95 8.67
C HIS A 55 5.27 -13.55 8.18
N GLY A 56 6.27 -12.69 7.96
CA GLY A 56 6.03 -11.36 7.41
C GLY A 56 5.50 -10.32 8.41
N VAL A 57 5.14 -10.70 9.64
CA VAL A 57 4.62 -9.76 10.66
C VAL A 57 5.77 -9.27 11.54
N THR A 58 5.97 -7.96 11.60
CA THR A 58 6.93 -7.32 12.50
C THR A 58 6.19 -6.58 13.61
N ILE A 59 6.59 -6.84 14.86
CA ILE A 59 6.03 -6.20 16.05
C ILE A 59 7.11 -5.37 16.75
N HIS A 60 6.78 -4.13 17.11
CA HIS A 60 7.59 -3.27 17.96
C HIS A 60 6.72 -2.72 19.08
N GLU A 61 7.20 -2.78 20.33
CA GLU A 61 6.45 -2.29 21.51
C GLU A 61 4.98 -2.78 21.58
N ASN A 62 4.73 -4.05 21.23
CA ASN A 62 3.40 -4.67 21.15
C ASN A 62 2.46 -4.07 20.11
N LYS A 63 3.00 -3.44 19.07
CA LYS A 63 2.27 -2.92 17.91
C LYS A 63 2.74 -3.57 16.63
N VAL A 64 1.81 -3.85 15.73
CA VAL A 64 2.15 -4.31 14.39
C VAL A 64 2.67 -3.11 13.60
N VAL A 65 3.95 -3.17 13.21
CA VAL A 65 4.63 -2.07 12.52
C VAL A 65 4.97 -2.39 11.07
N ALA A 66 5.05 -3.66 10.69
CA ALA A 66 5.17 -4.05 9.29
C ALA A 66 4.48 -5.37 8.99
N ILE A 67 3.92 -5.47 7.78
CA ILE A 67 3.43 -6.70 7.17
C ILE A 67 4.10 -6.81 5.80
N ASP A 68 4.83 -7.89 5.58
CA ASP A 68 5.42 -8.26 4.30
C ASP A 68 5.01 -9.68 3.91
N LEU A 69 4.04 -9.78 3.00
CA LEU A 69 3.50 -11.04 2.46
C LEU A 69 3.66 -11.08 0.94
N GLY A 70 4.73 -10.47 0.41
CA GLY A 70 5.04 -10.54 -1.01
C GLY A 70 5.27 -11.97 -1.48
N PHE A 71 4.93 -12.27 -2.74
CA PHE A 71 5.11 -13.60 -3.34
C PHE A 71 4.48 -14.77 -2.56
N ASN A 72 3.35 -14.52 -1.88
CA ASN A 72 2.80 -15.49 -0.93
C ASN A 72 1.48 -16.14 -1.37
N ASN A 73 1.08 -15.95 -2.63
CA ASN A 73 -0.12 -16.53 -3.25
C ASN A 73 -1.43 -16.10 -2.55
N LEU A 74 -1.50 -14.85 -2.08
CA LEU A 74 -2.73 -14.27 -1.51
C LEU A 74 -3.78 -14.12 -2.61
N THR A 75 -5.01 -14.60 -2.36
CA THR A 75 -6.17 -14.48 -3.26
C THR A 75 -7.38 -13.95 -2.49
N GLY A 76 -8.20 -13.09 -3.07
CA GLY A 76 -9.32 -12.45 -2.36
C GLY A 76 -9.00 -10.97 -2.09
N THR A 77 -9.55 -10.36 -1.05
CA THR A 77 -9.55 -8.89 -0.91
C THR A 77 -8.79 -8.39 0.33
N ILE A 78 -8.31 -7.15 0.27
CA ILE A 78 -7.80 -6.44 1.46
C ILE A 78 -9.00 -6.06 2.34
N PRO A 79 -9.05 -6.49 3.61
CA PRO A 79 -10.21 -6.20 4.47
C PRO A 79 -10.18 -4.74 4.93
N ALA A 80 -11.35 -4.13 5.11
CA ALA A 80 -11.46 -2.76 5.64
C ALA A 80 -10.84 -2.61 7.05
N SER A 81 -10.82 -3.70 7.84
CA SER A 81 -10.18 -3.71 9.15
C SER A 81 -8.67 -3.46 9.10
N ILE A 82 -8.01 -3.54 7.93
CA ILE A 82 -6.60 -3.18 7.79
C ILE A 82 -6.28 -1.82 8.39
N GLY A 83 -7.22 -0.86 8.30
CA GLY A 83 -7.08 0.49 8.87
C GLY A 83 -6.97 0.54 10.39
N ASN A 84 -7.21 -0.55 11.11
CA ASN A 84 -7.04 -0.64 12.56
C ASN A 84 -5.58 -0.75 13.00
N LEU A 85 -4.65 -1.09 12.08
CA LEU A 85 -3.22 -1.17 12.36
C LEU A 85 -2.59 0.23 12.38
N SER A 86 -3.04 1.09 13.29
CA SER A 86 -2.67 2.52 13.36
C SER A 86 -1.17 2.83 13.48
N HIS A 87 -0.34 1.83 13.83
CA HIS A 87 1.11 1.97 13.96
C HIS A 87 1.87 1.33 12.79
N LEU A 88 1.16 0.82 11.77
CA LEU A 88 1.77 0.18 10.62
C LEU A 88 2.58 1.20 9.82
N GLU A 89 3.86 0.91 9.62
CA GLU A 89 4.78 1.73 8.85
C GLU A 89 5.04 1.15 7.45
N SER A 90 4.89 -0.16 7.27
CA SER A 90 5.12 -0.83 5.98
C SER A 90 4.06 -1.89 5.72
N LEU A 91 3.38 -1.80 4.59
CA LEU A 91 2.47 -2.81 4.07
C LEU A 91 2.92 -3.23 2.68
N LYS A 92 3.37 -4.48 2.54
CA LYS A 92 3.85 -5.04 1.29
C LYS A 92 3.10 -6.34 0.97
N LEU A 93 2.30 -6.29 -0.08
CA LEU A 93 1.49 -7.41 -0.58
C LEU A 93 1.75 -7.68 -2.08
N PHE A 94 2.90 -7.24 -2.58
CA PHE A 94 3.34 -7.32 -3.97
C PHE A 94 3.47 -8.76 -4.51
N PHE A 95 3.26 -8.94 -5.82
CA PHE A 95 3.27 -10.24 -6.51
C PHE A 95 2.36 -11.28 -5.85
N ASN A 96 1.09 -10.94 -5.75
CA ASN A 96 0.02 -11.83 -5.31
C ASN A 96 -1.13 -11.81 -6.33
N GLN A 97 -2.29 -12.33 -5.96
CA GLN A 97 -3.49 -12.37 -6.80
C GLN A 97 -4.66 -11.68 -6.08
N ILE A 98 -4.35 -10.66 -5.27
CA ILE A 98 -5.36 -9.89 -4.53
C ILE A 98 -6.26 -9.17 -5.52
N GLU A 99 -7.57 -9.32 -5.34
CA GLU A 99 -8.63 -8.77 -6.17
C GLU A 99 -9.46 -7.73 -5.40
N GLY A 100 -10.48 -7.19 -6.07
CA GLY A 100 -11.38 -6.20 -5.49
C GLY A 100 -10.77 -4.80 -5.42
N THR A 101 -11.40 -3.92 -4.65
CA THR A 101 -11.01 -2.50 -4.54
C THR A 101 -10.10 -2.27 -3.34
N LEU A 102 -9.24 -1.23 -3.42
CA LEU A 102 -8.50 -0.75 -2.25
C LEU A 102 -9.48 -0.12 -1.23
N PRO A 103 -9.59 -0.63 0.02
CA PRO A 103 -10.52 -0.08 0.99
C PRO A 103 -10.12 1.35 1.39
N SER A 104 -11.12 2.23 1.57
CA SER A 104 -10.91 3.62 1.99
C SER A 104 -10.21 3.74 3.36
N GLU A 105 -10.39 2.73 4.20
CA GLU A 105 -9.82 2.59 5.54
C GLU A 105 -8.30 2.50 5.52
N ILE A 106 -7.68 2.26 4.35
CA ILE A 106 -6.24 2.40 4.18
C ILE A 106 -5.76 3.77 4.66
N GLY A 107 -6.56 4.83 4.47
CA GLY A 107 -6.25 6.19 4.91
C GLY A 107 -6.16 6.37 6.44
N ASN A 108 -6.53 5.37 7.24
CA ASN A 108 -6.36 5.38 8.69
C ASN A 108 -4.93 5.03 9.12
N LEU A 109 -4.11 4.47 8.22
CA LEU A 109 -2.73 4.07 8.47
C LEU A 109 -1.77 5.27 8.45
N THR A 110 -2.03 6.26 9.30
CA THR A 110 -1.32 7.56 9.27
C THR A 110 0.20 7.47 9.49
N GLN A 111 0.69 6.36 10.06
CA GLN A 111 2.12 6.08 10.25
C GLN A 111 2.79 5.38 9.04
N LEU A 112 2.01 5.03 8.02
CA LEU A 112 2.48 4.26 6.87
C LEU A 112 3.50 5.07 6.06
N LYS A 113 4.65 4.45 5.82
CA LYS A 113 5.79 4.97 5.07
C LYS A 113 5.87 4.30 3.70
N VAL A 114 5.57 3.01 3.62
CA VAL A 114 5.61 2.22 2.38
C VAL A 114 4.29 1.47 2.21
N LEU A 115 3.68 1.66 1.04
CA LEU A 115 2.57 0.85 0.55
C LEU A 115 2.96 0.24 -0.79
N ASP A 116 3.13 -1.08 -0.82
CA ASP A 116 3.49 -1.82 -2.03
C ASP A 116 2.44 -2.90 -2.31
N LEU A 117 1.64 -2.65 -3.35
CA LEU A 117 0.60 -3.55 -3.85
C LEU A 117 0.83 -3.92 -5.32
N ASN A 118 2.07 -3.78 -5.81
CA ASN A 118 2.43 -4.08 -7.19
C ASN A 118 2.05 -5.52 -7.59
N SER A 119 1.73 -5.73 -8.86
CA SER A 119 1.50 -7.06 -9.44
C SER A 119 0.42 -7.84 -8.68
N ASN A 120 -0.81 -7.32 -8.76
CA ASN A 120 -2.03 -7.92 -8.20
C ASN A 120 -3.19 -7.74 -9.22
N ASN A 121 -4.42 -8.08 -8.82
CA ASN A 121 -5.63 -7.95 -9.64
C ASN A 121 -6.59 -6.87 -9.08
N LEU A 122 -6.05 -5.82 -8.44
CA LEU A 122 -6.87 -4.76 -7.85
C LEU A 122 -7.62 -3.98 -8.92
N ILE A 123 -8.89 -3.67 -8.67
CA ILE A 123 -9.79 -2.92 -9.56
C ILE A 123 -10.30 -1.64 -8.89
N GLY A 124 -11.01 -0.81 -9.67
CA GLY A 124 -11.66 0.40 -9.18
C GLY A 124 -10.69 1.56 -8.98
N GLU A 125 -11.15 2.60 -8.29
CA GLU A 125 -10.38 3.83 -8.09
C GLU A 125 -9.42 3.73 -6.91
N ILE A 126 -8.34 4.53 -6.96
CA ILE A 126 -7.53 4.80 -5.77
C ILE A 126 -8.37 5.72 -4.86
N PRO A 127 -8.69 5.33 -3.62
CA PRO A 127 -9.53 6.11 -2.74
C PRO A 127 -8.85 7.43 -2.36
N SER A 128 -9.63 8.53 -2.31
CA SER A 128 -9.12 9.86 -1.94
C SER A 128 -8.53 9.91 -0.52
N SER A 129 -8.94 8.98 0.35
CA SER A 129 -8.37 8.81 1.69
C SER A 129 -6.88 8.46 1.70
N ILE A 130 -6.30 8.05 0.57
CA ILE A 130 -4.84 7.89 0.42
C ILE A 130 -4.08 9.18 0.77
N GLY A 131 -4.70 10.36 0.61
CA GLY A 131 -4.12 11.64 0.99
C GLY A 131 -3.97 11.85 2.51
N ASN A 132 -4.53 10.96 3.34
CA ASN A 132 -4.37 11.00 4.80
C ASN A 132 -3.05 10.36 5.27
N LEU A 133 -2.32 9.66 4.39
CA LEU A 133 -1.09 8.95 4.72
C LEU A 133 0.12 9.89 4.80
N SER A 134 0.08 10.87 5.70
CA SER A 134 1.03 11.98 5.75
C SER A 134 2.51 11.60 5.88
N ASN A 135 2.81 10.38 6.35
CA ASN A 135 4.17 9.84 6.45
C ASN A 135 4.62 9.00 5.23
N LEU A 136 3.76 8.82 4.22
CA LEU A 136 4.03 7.96 3.09
C LEU A 136 5.15 8.54 2.22
N ASN A 137 6.17 7.71 1.95
CA ASN A 137 7.28 8.05 1.07
C ASN A 137 7.23 7.29 -0.26
N THR A 138 6.68 6.07 -0.25
CA THR A 138 6.69 5.16 -1.40
C THR A 138 5.31 4.55 -1.57
N LEU A 139 4.71 4.81 -2.74
CA LEU A 139 3.42 4.24 -3.16
C LEU A 139 3.61 3.49 -4.47
N LEU A 140 3.50 2.16 -4.41
CA LEU A 140 3.67 1.29 -5.56
C LEU A 140 2.38 0.48 -5.80
N LEU A 141 1.72 0.73 -6.92
CA LEU A 141 0.43 0.15 -7.31
C LEU A 141 0.45 -0.41 -8.74
N SER A 142 1.63 -0.61 -9.31
CA SER A 142 1.81 -0.96 -10.72
C SER A 142 1.35 -2.39 -11.04
N SER A 143 1.07 -2.68 -12.30
CA SER A 143 0.57 -3.98 -12.76
C SER A 143 -0.65 -4.44 -11.97
N ASN A 144 -1.71 -3.65 -12.09
CA ASN A 144 -3.04 -3.92 -11.54
C ASN A 144 -4.10 -3.55 -12.61
N GLN A 145 -5.38 -3.51 -12.22
CA GLN A 145 -6.51 -3.11 -13.07
C GLN A 145 -7.19 -1.86 -12.50
N LEU A 146 -6.44 -1.00 -11.80
CA LEU A 146 -6.96 0.23 -11.21
C LEU A 146 -7.40 1.20 -12.31
N SER A 147 -8.50 1.89 -12.08
CA SER A 147 -9.15 2.78 -13.05
C SER A 147 -9.54 4.12 -12.40
N GLY A 148 -10.22 4.98 -13.16
CA GLY A 148 -10.56 6.33 -12.70
C GLY A 148 -9.36 7.27 -12.78
N MET A 149 -9.41 8.37 -12.02
CA MET A 149 -8.38 9.41 -12.02
C MET A 149 -7.40 9.22 -10.85
N LEU A 150 -6.18 9.74 -11.00
CA LEU A 150 -5.29 9.93 -9.87
C LEU A 150 -5.90 10.92 -8.85
N PRO A 151 -6.02 10.56 -7.56
CA PRO A 151 -6.60 11.46 -6.55
C PRO A 151 -5.77 12.72 -6.37
N LYS A 152 -6.41 13.89 -6.43
CA LYS A 152 -5.73 15.17 -6.15
C LYS A 152 -5.19 15.22 -4.72
N GLU A 153 -5.78 14.45 -3.81
CA GLU A 153 -5.42 14.34 -2.39
C GLU A 153 -4.02 13.76 -2.18
N LEU A 154 -3.45 13.01 -3.15
CA LEU A 154 -2.03 12.60 -3.10
C LEU A 154 -1.08 13.80 -3.01
N SER A 155 -1.50 14.98 -3.47
CA SER A 155 -0.73 16.21 -3.33
C SER A 155 -0.56 16.69 -1.87
N LEU A 156 -1.29 16.11 -0.91
CA LEU A 156 -1.12 16.37 0.53
C LEU A 156 0.07 15.59 1.12
N LEU A 157 0.57 14.57 0.41
CA LEU A 157 1.63 13.67 0.87
C LEU A 157 3.01 14.32 0.66
N THR A 158 3.32 15.34 1.45
CA THR A 158 4.56 16.13 1.29
C THR A 158 5.86 15.32 1.47
N ASN A 159 5.79 14.13 2.07
CA ASN A 159 6.93 13.19 2.20
C ASN A 159 7.06 12.21 1.02
N LEU A 160 6.13 12.22 0.07
CA LEU A 160 6.10 11.28 -1.04
C LEU A 160 7.32 11.51 -1.95
N THR A 161 8.09 10.44 -2.15
CA THR A 161 9.30 10.42 -2.99
C THR A 161 9.09 9.61 -4.27
N SER A 162 8.31 8.51 -4.17
CA SER A 162 8.07 7.60 -5.28
C SER A 162 6.58 7.30 -5.42
N LEU A 163 6.05 7.56 -6.61
CA LEU A 163 4.70 7.20 -7.04
C LEU A 163 4.79 6.38 -8.33
N VAL A 164 4.51 5.08 -8.22
CA VAL A 164 4.65 4.14 -9.33
C VAL A 164 3.32 3.41 -9.54
N VAL A 165 2.65 3.73 -10.64
CA VAL A 165 1.30 3.26 -10.99
C VAL A 165 1.21 2.75 -12.43
N PHE A 166 2.34 2.36 -13.02
CA PHE A 166 2.36 1.90 -14.42
C PHE A 166 1.55 0.61 -14.62
N ASP A 167 1.18 0.29 -15.85
CA ASP A 167 0.44 -0.94 -16.20
C ASP A 167 -0.86 -1.05 -15.40
N ASN A 168 -1.77 -0.11 -15.68
CA ASN A 168 -3.10 0.01 -15.07
C ASN A 168 -4.09 0.60 -16.10
N GLN A 169 -5.31 0.91 -15.67
CA GLN A 169 -6.36 1.52 -16.49
C GLN A 169 -6.68 2.96 -16.04
N LEU A 170 -5.75 3.64 -15.34
CA LEU A 170 -5.93 5.00 -14.84
C LEU A 170 -6.06 5.97 -16.01
N SER A 171 -6.86 7.02 -15.84
CA SER A 171 -7.28 7.89 -16.93
C SER A 171 -7.45 9.35 -16.49
N GLY A 172 -7.81 10.20 -17.44
CA GLY A 172 -7.98 11.64 -17.21
C GLY A 172 -6.65 12.39 -17.17
N ASN A 173 -6.66 13.58 -16.56
CA ASN A 173 -5.46 14.39 -16.41
C ASN A 173 -4.80 14.10 -15.05
N ILE A 174 -3.48 14.17 -15.02
CA ILE A 174 -2.74 14.14 -13.75
C ILE A 174 -2.99 15.48 -13.02
N PRO A 175 -3.31 15.48 -11.71
CA PRO A 175 -3.65 16.70 -10.99
C PRO A 175 -2.51 17.73 -10.97
N LEU A 176 -2.80 18.97 -11.38
CA LEU A 176 -1.82 20.09 -11.32
C LEU A 176 -1.31 20.37 -9.90
N SER A 177 -2.05 19.95 -8.87
CA SER A 177 -1.60 20.05 -7.47
C SER A 177 -0.35 19.22 -7.20
N TYR A 178 0.00 18.23 -8.03
CA TYR A 178 1.20 17.41 -7.83
C TYR A 178 2.50 18.22 -8.00
N ASN A 179 2.43 19.39 -8.64
CA ASN A 179 3.56 20.33 -8.71
C ASN A 179 4.04 20.81 -7.33
N GLN A 180 3.26 20.62 -6.26
CA GLN A 180 3.66 20.95 -4.90
C GLN A 180 4.44 19.84 -4.17
N LEU A 181 4.55 18.64 -4.76
CA LEU A 181 5.27 17.50 -4.21
C LEU A 181 6.78 17.66 -4.40
N LYS A 182 7.40 18.56 -3.62
CA LYS A 182 8.81 18.95 -3.75
C LYS A 182 9.82 17.83 -3.50
N ASN A 183 9.42 16.78 -2.78
CA ASN A 183 10.28 15.64 -2.45
C ASN A 183 10.12 14.47 -3.45
N MET A 184 9.16 14.55 -4.37
CA MET A 184 8.95 13.49 -5.35
C MET A 184 10.16 13.44 -6.29
N SER A 185 10.72 12.27 -6.48
CA SER A 185 11.88 12.02 -7.35
C SER A 185 11.57 10.99 -8.42
N GLU A 186 10.53 10.18 -8.20
CA GLU A 186 10.11 9.12 -9.10
C GLU A 186 8.59 9.21 -9.31
N LEU A 187 8.20 9.38 -10.57
CA LEU A 187 6.80 9.32 -11.02
C LEU A 187 6.74 8.42 -12.25
N VAL A 188 6.21 7.21 -12.10
CA VAL A 188 6.09 6.22 -13.18
C VAL A 188 4.61 5.93 -13.42
N ILE A 189 4.12 6.37 -14.59
CA ILE A 189 2.68 6.38 -14.94
C ILE A 189 2.40 5.75 -16.30
N ALA A 190 3.43 5.20 -16.95
CA ALA A 190 3.31 4.61 -18.28
C ALA A 190 2.26 3.48 -18.32
N GLU A 191 1.86 3.07 -19.52
CA GLU A 191 0.92 1.96 -19.69
C GLU A 191 -0.39 2.17 -18.91
N ASN A 192 -0.96 3.37 -19.09
CA ASN A 192 -2.26 3.80 -18.58
C ASN A 192 -3.02 4.58 -19.67
N ASN A 193 -4.22 5.03 -19.37
CA ASN A 193 -5.14 5.74 -20.26
C ASN A 193 -5.21 7.26 -19.97
N PHE A 194 -4.13 7.86 -19.48
CA PHE A 194 -4.10 9.31 -19.22
C PHE A 194 -4.26 10.10 -20.53
N SER A 195 -5.08 11.15 -20.48
CA SER A 195 -5.23 12.10 -21.57
C SER A 195 -4.54 13.41 -21.20
N ASN A 196 -3.94 14.10 -22.18
CA ASN A 196 -3.28 15.39 -22.00
C ASN A 196 -2.43 15.49 -20.73
N THR A 197 -1.25 14.86 -20.73
CA THR A 197 -0.26 15.01 -19.66
C THR A 197 0.47 16.34 -19.77
N ASN A 198 -0.25 17.48 -19.79
CA ASN A 198 0.33 18.82 -19.61
C ASN A 198 0.90 19.00 -18.19
N LEU A 199 1.65 17.99 -17.72
CA LEU A 199 2.46 18.03 -16.54
C LEU A 199 3.65 18.91 -16.86
N TYR A 200 3.64 20.07 -16.22
CA TYR A 200 4.87 20.75 -15.91
C TYR A 200 5.62 19.93 -14.86
N ILE A 201 6.28 18.86 -15.30
CA ILE A 201 7.26 18.19 -14.47
C ILE A 201 8.51 19.08 -14.51
N PRO A 202 8.99 19.61 -13.38
CA PRO A 202 10.33 20.18 -13.33
C PRO A 202 11.32 19.14 -13.88
N THR A 203 12.19 19.54 -14.82
CA THR A 203 13.15 18.64 -15.49
C THR A 203 13.97 17.78 -14.51
N GLU A 204 14.12 18.25 -13.28
CA GLU A 204 14.81 17.57 -12.18
C GLU A 204 14.10 16.27 -11.72
N MET A 205 12.79 16.13 -11.90
CA MET A 205 12.04 14.91 -11.56
C MET A 205 12.01 13.87 -12.69
N LEU A 206 12.62 14.16 -13.85
CA LEU A 206 12.78 13.21 -14.96
C LEU A 206 14.06 12.37 -14.85
N THR A 207 14.78 12.44 -13.72
CA THR A 207 16.13 11.88 -13.59
C THR A 207 16.23 10.73 -12.59
N SER A 208 15.66 9.57 -12.91
CA SER A 208 16.27 8.27 -12.55
C SER A 208 15.82 7.11 -13.45
N VAL A 209 16.50 7.01 -14.59
CA VAL A 209 16.89 5.81 -15.36
C VAL A 209 16.05 4.52 -15.20
N GLY A 210 15.24 4.22 -16.20
CA GLY A 210 14.69 2.88 -16.44
C GLY A 210 13.76 2.83 -17.66
N THR A 211 14.33 2.65 -18.86
CA THR A 211 13.67 2.57 -20.18
C THR A 211 12.79 3.77 -20.61
N PRO A 212 12.71 4.10 -21.91
CA PRO A 212 12.04 5.31 -22.37
C PRO A 212 10.53 5.18 -22.16
N MET A 213 9.95 6.03 -21.32
CA MET A 213 8.53 6.32 -21.40
C MET A 213 8.27 7.03 -22.73
N ILE A 214 7.44 6.46 -23.59
CA ILE A 214 6.91 7.15 -24.76
C ILE A 214 5.94 8.23 -24.26
N PHE A 215 6.47 9.42 -24.03
CA PHE A 215 5.64 10.60 -23.84
C PHE A 215 5.28 11.17 -25.21
N ASN A 216 4.11 10.81 -25.73
CA ASN A 216 3.49 11.63 -26.76
C ASN A 216 3.08 12.96 -26.10
N GLU A 217 3.91 13.99 -26.34
CA GLU A 217 3.68 15.42 -26.01
C GLU A 217 3.97 15.87 -24.57
N ILE A 218 5.25 16.00 -24.21
CA ILE A 218 5.68 16.94 -23.15
C ILE A 218 5.97 18.30 -23.80
N LYS A 219 5.35 19.38 -23.30
CA LYS A 219 5.71 20.77 -23.63
C LYS A 219 6.49 21.39 -22.46
N THR A 220 7.70 21.88 -22.70
CA THR A 220 8.59 22.52 -21.72
C THR A 220 8.43 24.06 -21.68
N PHE A 221 8.92 24.72 -20.60
CA PHE A 221 8.64 26.14 -20.25
C PHE A 221 9.26 27.20 -21.15
N ASP A 222 10.27 26.87 -21.93
CA ASP A 222 10.76 27.81 -22.94
C ASP A 222 10.14 27.45 -24.28
N ASN A 223 9.38 28.40 -24.83
CA ASN A 223 8.70 28.38 -26.14
C ASN A 223 9.68 28.26 -27.34
N THR A 224 10.75 27.49 -27.22
CA THR A 224 11.68 27.16 -28.29
C THR A 224 11.58 25.69 -28.61
N GLU A 225 10.82 25.44 -29.68
CA GLU A 225 10.72 24.21 -30.45
C GLU A 225 9.99 23.02 -29.79
N ILE A 226 8.96 22.58 -30.51
CA ILE A 226 8.33 21.28 -30.35
C ILE A 226 9.40 20.25 -30.71
N SER A 227 10.15 19.73 -29.74
CA SER A 227 11.00 18.57 -29.98
C SER A 227 10.10 17.33 -29.98
N THR A 228 9.66 16.94 -31.17
CA THR A 228 9.19 15.57 -31.42
C THR A 228 10.33 14.62 -31.08
N ILE A 229 10.18 13.81 -30.04
CA ILE A 229 11.09 12.68 -29.80
C ILE A 229 10.49 11.49 -30.55
N VAL A 230 10.93 11.31 -31.79
CA VAL A 230 10.81 10.05 -32.53
C VAL A 230 11.89 9.12 -31.97
N LEU A 231 11.52 7.92 -31.55
CA LEU A 231 12.47 6.81 -31.46
C LEU A 231 12.01 5.74 -32.44
N ASP A 232 12.47 5.90 -33.68
CA ASP A 232 12.79 4.75 -34.51
C ASP A 232 13.92 4.00 -33.81
N GLU A 233 13.77 2.69 -33.67
CA GLU A 233 14.91 1.80 -33.88
C GLU A 233 14.53 0.85 -35.01
N ASP A 234 14.98 1.16 -36.22
CA ASP A 234 15.21 0.15 -37.24
C ASP A 234 16.28 -0.82 -36.71
N ASN A 235 15.84 -1.94 -36.13
CA ASN A 235 16.26 -3.31 -36.48
C ASN A 235 15.40 -4.37 -35.79
#